data_AF-A0A2A7BL77-F1
#
_entry.id   AF-A0A2A7BL77-F1
#
_cell.length_a   1.000
_cell.length_b   1.000
_cell.length_c   1.000
_cell.angle_alpha   90.00
_cell.angle_beta   90.00
_cell.angle_gamma   90.00
#
_symmetry.space_group_name_H-M   'P 1'
#
loop_
_entity.id
_entity.type
_entity.pdbx_description
1 polymer ?
#
loop_
_entity_poly.entity_id
_entity_poly.type
_entity_poly.pdbx_seq_one_letter_code
_entity_poly.pdbx_strand_id
1 'polypeptide(L)'
;MKFKIKQNLIHMIIFLLTIFIFIAMLFTQGTKNIYLSCMILLNIINFIYIYFRSTYRITDKSLIIKYYFTNIEIPYKDIQQIRYNGKSLNSTYWSRQRLEII
;
A
#
# COMPACT_ATOMS: atom_id res chain seq x y z
N MET A 1 1.87 0.28 -19.71
CA MET A 1 0.72 0.95 -19.03
C MET A 1 0.97 1.03 -17.51
N LYS A 2 0.57 2.13 -16.84
CA LYS A 2 0.80 2.35 -15.39
C LYS A 2 -0.53 2.26 -14.63
N PHE A 3 -0.60 1.41 -13.62
CA PHE A 3 -1.78 1.18 -12.78
C PHE A 3 -1.47 1.56 -11.33
N LYS A 4 -2.43 2.18 -10.65
CA LYS A 4 -2.36 2.38 -9.20
C LYS A 4 -2.65 1.07 -8.49
N ILE A 5 -1.98 0.83 -7.36
CA ILE A 5 -2.28 -0.32 -6.53
C ILE A 5 -3.70 -0.18 -5.96
N LYS A 6 -4.49 -1.25 -5.99
CA LYS A 6 -5.82 -1.26 -5.37
C LYS A 6 -5.66 -1.10 -3.86
N GLN A 7 -6.08 0.05 -3.36
CA GLN A 7 -5.96 0.40 -1.94
C GLN A 7 -7.07 -0.26 -1.13
N ASN A 8 -6.76 -0.63 0.11
CA ASN A 8 -7.75 -1.10 1.06
C ASN A 8 -8.34 0.10 1.82
N LEU A 9 -9.61 0.43 1.55
CA LEU A 9 -10.33 1.52 2.22
C LEU A 9 -10.29 1.39 3.75
N ILE A 10 -10.48 0.18 4.28
CA ILE A 10 -10.46 -0.06 5.73
C ILE A 10 -9.09 0.30 6.32
N HIS A 11 -7.99 -0.17 5.71
CA HIS A 11 -6.65 0.22 6.19
C HIS A 11 -6.40 1.71 6.07
N MET A 12 -6.88 2.35 5.00
CA MET A 12 -6.71 3.79 4.80
C MET A 12 -7.37 4.58 5.94
N ILE A 13 -8.60 4.18 6.30
CA ILE A 13 -9.35 4.79 7.40
C ILE A 13 -8.64 4.58 8.74
N ILE A 14 -8.15 3.38 9.02
CA ILE A 14 -7.40 3.07 10.25
C ILE A 14 -6.17 3.96 10.36
N PHE A 15 -5.38 4.08 9.29
CA PHE A 15 -4.19 4.95 9.26
C PHE A 15 -4.54 6.42 9.50
N LEU A 16 -5.61 6.91 8.87
CA LEU A 16 -6.07 8.28 9.04
C LEU A 16 -6.50 8.55 10.49
N LEU A 17 -7.27 7.63 11.07
CA LEU A 17 -7.70 7.70 12.47
C LEU A 17 -6.51 7.78 13.42
N THR A 18 -5.49 6.95 13.20
CA THR A 18 -4.26 6.95 14.00
C THR A 18 -3.54 8.30 13.93
N ILE A 19 -3.44 8.91 12.74
CA ILE A 19 -2.86 10.26 12.58
C ILE A 19 -3.67 11.29 13.38
N PHE A 20 -5.01 11.25 13.30
CA PHE A 20 -5.87 12.16 14.05
C PHE A 20 -5.71 12.01 15.57
N ILE A 21 -5.57 10.79 16.08
CA ILE A 21 -5.35 10.55 17.52
C ILE A 21 -4.03 11.20 17.97
N PHE A 22 -2.95 11.03 17.21
CA PHE A 22 -1.68 11.66 17.55
C PHE A 22 -1.76 13.19 17.47
N ILE A 23 -2.47 13.74 16.47
CA ILE A 23 -2.69 15.18 16.39
C ILE A 23 -3.48 15.69 17.60
N ALA A 24 -4.54 15.00 18.03
CA ALA A 24 -5.30 15.36 19.23
C ALA A 24 -4.41 15.34 20.49
N MET A 25 -3.51 14.35 20.60
CA MET A 25 -2.54 14.26 21.69
C MET A 25 -1.52 15.41 21.70
N LEU A 26 -1.15 16.00 20.55
CA LEU A 26 -0.29 17.19 20.51
C LEU A 26 -0.93 18.38 21.24
N PHE A 27 -2.25 18.55 21.12
CA PHE A 27 -2.97 19.64 21.76
C PHE A 27 -3.12 19.45 23.27
N THR A 28 -3.09 18.22 23.77
CA THR A 28 -3.24 17.92 25.20
C THR A 28 -1.92 17.84 25.97
N GLN A 29 -0.82 17.44 25.32
CA GLN A 29 0.47 17.22 25.98
C GLN A 29 1.45 18.41 25.92
N GLY A 30 1.06 19.53 25.30
CA GLY A 30 1.88 20.74 25.22
C GLY A 30 3.01 20.68 24.18
N THR A 31 3.53 21.86 23.79
CA THR A 31 4.35 22.11 22.60
C THR A 31 5.75 21.46 22.57
N LYS A 32 6.15 20.73 23.62
CA LYS A 32 7.50 20.14 23.78
C LYS A 32 7.56 18.62 23.66
N ASN A 33 6.61 17.99 22.96
CA ASN A 33 6.65 16.55 22.76
C ASN A 33 7.18 16.16 21.36
N ILE A 34 8.51 16.25 21.20
CA ILE A 34 9.19 15.97 19.92
C ILE A 34 8.95 14.55 19.42
N TYR A 35 8.79 13.60 20.34
CA TYR A 35 8.46 12.21 20.02
C TYR A 35 7.12 12.11 19.29
N LEU A 36 6.12 12.87 19.74
CA LEU A 36 4.79 12.87 19.16
C LEU A 36 4.78 13.48 17.75
N SER A 37 5.54 14.57 17.56
CA SER A 37 5.77 15.16 16.24
C SER A 37 6.46 14.19 15.28
N CYS A 38 7.49 13.47 15.75
CA CYS A 38 8.15 12.43 14.95
C CYS A 38 7.20 11.30 14.58
N MET A 39 6.34 10.86 15.50
CA MET A 39 5.35 9.81 15.25
C MET A 39 4.32 10.23 14.18
N ILE A 40 3.83 11.46 14.24
CA ILE A 40 2.91 11.99 13.21
C ILE A 40 3.61 12.04 11.86
N LEU A 41 4.84 12.56 11.80
CA LEU A 41 5.60 12.66 10.56
C LEU A 41 5.83 11.28 9.93
N LEU A 42 6.23 10.28 10.73
CA LEU A 42 6.38 8.90 10.28
C LEU A 42 5.07 8.33 9.73
N ASN A 43 3.94 8.57 10.39
CA ASN A 43 2.65 8.10 9.90
C ASN A 43 2.23 8.79 8.59
N ILE A 44 2.47 10.10 8.45
CA ILE A 44 2.20 10.84 7.21
C ILE A 44 3.07 10.32 6.07
N ILE A 45 4.37 10.11 6.30
CA ILE A 45 5.28 9.54 5.29
C ILE A 45 4.79 8.16 4.87
N ASN A 46 4.45 7.30 5.84
CA ASN A 46 3.91 5.98 5.56
C ASN A 46 2.63 6.04 4.71
N PHE A 47 1.71 6.92 5.08
CA PHE A 47 0.46 7.12 4.35
C PHE A 47 0.70 7.56 2.91
N ILE A 48 1.56 8.57 2.70
CA ILE A 48 1.88 9.07 1.36
C ILE A 48 2.52 7.97 0.51
N TYR A 49 3.50 7.26 1.04
CA TYR A 49 4.22 6.24 0.27
C TYR A 49 3.33 5.04 -0.08
N ILE A 50 2.56 4.53 0.88
CA ILE A 50 1.72 3.36 0.67
C ILE A 50 0.58 3.68 -0.29
N TYR A 51 -0.10 4.82 -0.12
CA TYR A 51 -1.31 5.11 -0.87
C TYR A 51 -1.02 5.90 -2.15
N PHE A 52 -0.14 6.90 -2.15
CA PHE A 52 0.07 7.75 -3.33
C PHE A 52 1.22 7.31 -4.25
N ARG A 53 2.28 6.69 -3.71
CA ARG A 53 3.48 6.33 -4.49
C ARG A 53 3.47 4.91 -5.04
N SER A 54 2.65 4.04 -4.47
CA SER A 54 2.52 2.65 -4.87
C SER A 54 1.89 2.49 -6.25
N THR A 55 2.62 1.91 -7.21
CA THR A 55 2.16 1.73 -8.59
C THR A 55 2.69 0.45 -9.20
N TYR A 56 1.88 -0.18 -10.05
CA TYR A 56 2.32 -1.24 -10.96
C TYR A 56 2.53 -0.64 -12.34
N ARG A 57 3.61 -1.03 -13.03
CA ARG A 57 3.84 -0.68 -14.43
C ARG A 57 4.05 -1.97 -15.21
N ILE A 58 3.14 -2.21 -16.15
CA ILE A 58 3.22 -3.29 -17.13
C ILE A 58 3.99 -2.74 -18.32
N THR A 59 5.12 -3.34 -18.64
CA THR A 59 5.91 -3.05 -19.85
C THR A 59 5.83 -4.23 -20.80
N ASP A 60 6.48 -4.18 -21.96
CA ASP A 60 6.42 -5.26 -22.94
C ASP A 60 7.20 -6.51 -22.49
N LYS A 61 8.14 -6.36 -21.54
CA LYS A 61 9.07 -7.42 -21.13
C LYS A 61 9.08 -7.70 -19.63
N SER A 62 8.55 -6.80 -18.81
CA SER A 62 8.60 -6.92 -17.35
C SER A 62 7.41 -6.26 -16.65
N LEU A 63 7.07 -6.81 -15.48
CA LEU A 63 6.20 -6.20 -14.48
C LEU A 63 7.05 -5.45 -13.46
N ILE A 64 6.89 -4.13 -13.39
CA ILE A 64 7.58 -3.30 -12.41
C ILE A 64 6.58 -2.95 -11.29
N ILE A 65 6.88 -3.41 -10.08
CA ILE A 65 6.11 -3.17 -8.87
C ILE A 65 6.84 -2.15 -8.02
N LYS A 66 6.28 -0.94 -7.92
CA LYS A 66 6.73 0.07 -6.96
C LYS A 66 5.82 0.01 -5.75
N TYR A 67 6.37 -0.41 -4.61
CA TYR A 67 5.67 -0.44 -3.35
C TYR A 67 6.56 0.19 -2.29
N TYR A 68 6.08 1.25 -1.63
CA TYR A 68 6.86 1.92 -0.60
C TYR A 68 8.24 2.40 -1.12
N PHE A 69 9.36 1.94 -0.53
CA PHE A 69 10.72 2.17 -1.01
C PHE A 69 11.25 1.08 -1.95
N THR A 70 10.54 -0.04 -2.11
CA THR A 70 10.96 -1.13 -2.98
C THR A 70 10.47 -0.93 -4.41
N ASN A 71 11.38 -1.19 -5.34
CA ASN A 71 11.10 -1.24 -6.77
C ASN A 71 11.52 -2.62 -7.25
N ILE A 72 10.55 -3.51 -7.43
CA ILE A 72 10.78 -4.88 -7.87
C ILE A 72 10.46 -4.93 -9.35
N GLU A 73 11.42 -5.38 -10.14
CA GLU A 73 11.21 -5.68 -11.55
C GLU A 73 11.18 -7.20 -11.73
N ILE A 74 10.10 -7.70 -12.32
CA ILE A 74 9.89 -9.12 -12.60
C ILE A 74 9.85 -9.27 -14.13
N PRO A 75 10.91 -9.76 -14.78
CA PRO A 75 10.91 -10.05 -16.21
C PRO A 75 9.93 -11.19 -16.52
N TYR A 76 9.15 -11.09 -17.59
CA TYR A 76 8.18 -12.14 -17.94
C TYR A 76 8.81 -13.47 -18.27
N LYS A 77 10.05 -13.47 -18.78
CA LYS A 77 10.85 -14.67 -19.02
C LYS A 77 11.13 -15.48 -17.74
N ASP A 78 11.10 -14.83 -16.58
CA ASP A 78 11.41 -15.45 -15.29
C ASP A 78 10.14 -15.91 -14.57
N ILE A 79 8.95 -15.58 -15.11
CA ILE A 79 7.65 -16.04 -14.60
C ILE A 79 7.38 -17.44 -15.15
N GLN A 80 7.45 -18.47 -14.31
CA GLN A 80 7.18 -19.85 -14.72
C GLN A 80 5.69 -20.17 -14.63
N GLN A 81 5.02 -19.67 -13.59
CA GLN A 81 3.60 -19.94 -13.40
C GLN A 81 2.87 -18.74 -12.78
N ILE A 82 1.71 -18.42 -13.36
CA ILE A 82 0.75 -17.49 -12.76
C ILE A 82 -0.34 -18.33 -12.09
N ARG A 83 -0.36 -18.33 -10.76
CA ARG A 83 -1.44 -18.94 -9.97
C ARG A 83 -2.40 -17.86 -9.49
N TYR A 84 -3.68 -18.15 -9.57
CA TYR A 84 -4.72 -17.31 -9.00
C TYR A 84 -5.15 -17.95 -7.68
N ASN A 85 -4.85 -17.29 -6.57
CA ASN A 85 -5.17 -17.76 -5.24
C ASN A 85 -6.42 -17.01 -4.73
N GLY A 86 -7.54 -17.72 -4.54
CA GLY A 86 -8.85 -17.15 -4.16
C GLY A 86 -10.05 -17.79 -4.90
N LYS A 87 -11.29 -17.37 -4.59
CA LYS A 87 -12.51 -17.87 -5.27
C LYS A 87 -12.60 -17.36 -6.72
N SER A 88 -13.17 -18.17 -7.63
CA SER A 88 -13.26 -17.86 -9.07
C SER A 88 -14.06 -16.59 -9.39
N LEU A 89 -13.85 -16.03 -10.59
CA LEU A 89 -14.47 -14.78 -11.08
C LEU A 89 -16.01 -14.75 -10.97
N ASN A 90 -16.67 -15.90 -10.83
CA ASN A 90 -18.13 -16.03 -10.72
C ASN A 90 -18.65 -15.94 -9.27
N SER A 91 -17.81 -15.57 -8.30
CA SER A 91 -18.25 -15.45 -6.91
C SER A 91 -19.07 -14.18 -6.69
N THR A 92 -20.30 -14.34 -6.19
CA THR A 92 -21.23 -13.27 -5.79
C THR A 92 -20.76 -12.40 -4.61
N TYR A 93 -19.66 -12.76 -3.94
CA TYR A 93 -19.13 -12.04 -2.79
C TYR A 93 -17.80 -11.36 -3.14
N TRP A 94 -17.60 -10.13 -2.68
CA TRP A 94 -16.34 -9.38 -2.81
C TRP A 94 -15.21 -10.13 -2.10
N SER A 95 -14.41 -10.92 -2.83
CA SER A 95 -13.21 -11.55 -2.30
C SER A 95 -11.98 -11.22 -3.16
N ARG A 96 -10.84 -11.05 -2.50
CA ARG A 96 -9.55 -10.73 -3.14
C ARG A 96 -9.00 -11.98 -3.82
N GLN A 97 -9.12 -12.08 -5.14
CA GLN A 97 -8.21 -12.92 -5.91
C GLN A 97 -6.80 -12.32 -5.85
N ARG A 98 -5.84 -13.13 -5.42
CA ARG A 98 -4.41 -12.77 -5.39
C ARG A 98 -3.73 -13.44 -6.57
N LEU A 99 -2.97 -12.64 -7.32
CA LEU A 99 -2.05 -13.14 -8.33
C LEU A 99 -0.76 -13.56 -7.61
N GLU A 100 -0.42 -14.83 -7.77
CA GLU A 100 0.81 -15.44 -7.26
C GLU A 100 1.68 -15.78 -8.46
N ILE A 101 2.88 -15.18 -8.49
CA ILE A 101 3.86 -15.32 -9.57
C ILE A 101 4.99 -16.18 -8.99
N ILE A 102 5.16 -17.38 -9.54
CA ILE A 102 6.23 -18.34 -9.18
C ILE A 102 7.30 -18.30 -10.27
#